data_AF-A0A2E9UMW5-F1
#
_entry.id   AF-A0A2E9UMW5-F1
#
_cell.length_a   1.000
_cell.length_b   1.000
_cell.length_c   1.000
_cell.angle_alpha   90.00
_cell.angle_beta   90.00
_cell.angle_gamma   90.00
#
_symmetry.space_group_name_H-M   'P 1'
#
loop_
_entity.id
_entity.type
_entity.pdbx_description
1 polymer ?
#
loop_
_entity_poly.entity_id
_entity_poly.type
_entity_poly.pdbx_seq_one_letter_code
_entity_poly.pdbx_strand_id
1 'polypeptide(L)'
;MSGSATWIDKLIGRDVKHSPGDPCADGMGDCVEVRDNASDFIDGEVSSGLTTRIRHHLGLCADCDPWFTSLAQTVGLVRQIP
;
A
#
# COMPACT_ATOMS: atom_id res chain seq x y z
N MET A 1 -12.05 -19.34 3.58
CA MET A 1 -12.35 -17.96 3.13
C MET A 1 -11.04 -17.16 3.06
N SER A 2 -10.07 -17.57 2.22
CA SER A 2 -8.66 -17.12 2.38
C SER A 2 -7.99 -16.65 1.08
N GLY A 3 -8.77 -16.21 0.08
CA GLY A 3 -8.25 -15.70 -1.20
C GLY A 3 -8.00 -14.19 -1.20
N SER A 4 -8.77 -13.42 -0.42
CA SER A 4 -8.82 -11.96 -0.51
C SER A 4 -7.57 -11.26 0.02
N ALA A 5 -6.82 -11.88 0.93
CA ALA A 5 -5.64 -11.27 1.53
C ALA A 5 -4.42 -11.32 0.60
N THR A 6 -4.29 -12.36 -0.24
CA THR A 6 -3.04 -12.64 -0.95
C THR A 6 -2.70 -11.61 -2.03
N TRP A 7 -3.70 -11.06 -2.72
CA TRP A 7 -3.47 -10.02 -3.73
C TRP A 7 -3.24 -8.65 -3.10
N ILE A 8 -3.89 -8.36 -1.97
CA ILE A 8 -3.71 -7.11 -1.22
C ILE A 8 -2.32 -7.07 -0.58
N ASP A 9 -1.88 -8.18 0.02
CA ASP A 9 -0.53 -8.28 0.59
C ASP A 9 0.53 -8.06 -0.50
N LYS A 10 0.30 -8.58 -1.71
CA LYS A 10 1.17 -8.36 -2.88
C LYS A 10 1.11 -6.93 -3.42
N LEU A 11 -0.07 -6.30 -3.40
CA LEU A 11 -0.28 -4.92 -3.83
C LEU A 11 0.48 -3.94 -2.91
N ILE A 12 0.23 -4.08 -1.61
CA ILE A 12 0.81 -3.27 -0.53
C ILE A 12 2.31 -3.59 -0.33
N GLY A 13 2.79 -4.72 -0.85
CA GLY A 13 4.19 -5.11 -0.74
C GLY A 13 4.56 -5.60 0.66
N ARG A 14 3.60 -6.19 1.40
CA ARG A 14 3.86 -6.84 2.70
C ARG A 14 4.80 -8.03 2.60
N ASP A 15 5.00 -8.57 1.40
CA ASP A 15 6.01 -9.59 1.11
C ASP A 15 7.45 -9.02 1.11
N VAL A 16 7.61 -7.70 1.02
CA VAL A 16 8.90 -7.02 0.98
C VAL A 16 9.36 -6.66 2.40
N LYS A 17 10.49 -7.25 2.83
CA LYS A 17 11.12 -6.92 4.11
C LYS A 17 11.94 -5.63 3.98
N HIS A 18 11.42 -4.53 4.48
CA HIS A 18 12.20 -3.30 4.66
C HIS A 18 13.16 -3.46 5.85
N SER A 19 14.44 -3.12 5.64
CA SER A 19 15.44 -3.13 6.72
C SER A 19 15.51 -1.73 7.36
N PRO A 20 15.81 -1.60 8.67
CA PRO A 20 15.86 -0.31 9.38
C PRO A 20 17.01 0.64 8.94
N GLY A 21 17.65 0.38 7.81
CA GLY A 21 18.66 1.25 7.18
C GLY A 21 18.42 1.42 5.67
N ASP A 22 17.20 1.18 5.19
CA ASP A 22 16.84 1.36 3.79
C ASP A 22 16.92 2.86 3.42
N PRO A 23 17.67 3.25 2.38
CA PRO A 23 17.71 4.65 1.89
C PRO A 23 16.34 5.14 1.40
N CYS A 24 15.32 4.27 1.33
CA CYS A 24 13.93 4.61 1.07
C CYS A 24 13.22 5.29 2.26
N ALA A 25 13.84 5.37 3.44
CA ALA A 25 13.33 6.15 4.57
C ALA A 25 13.45 7.67 4.36
N ASP A 26 14.38 8.12 3.52
CA ASP A 26 14.50 9.53 3.14
C ASP A 26 13.33 9.92 2.23
N GLY A 27 12.32 10.55 2.83
CA GLY A 27 11.12 10.99 2.13
C GLY A 27 10.04 9.91 2.00
N MET A 28 9.88 9.04 3.01
CA MET A 28 8.59 8.38 3.21
C MET A 28 7.50 9.46 3.27
N GLY A 29 6.53 9.37 2.37
CA GLY A 29 5.38 10.26 2.37
C GLY A 29 4.72 10.26 3.74
N ASP A 30 4.17 11.40 4.15
CA ASP A 30 3.34 11.45 5.34
C ASP A 30 2.02 10.71 5.10
N CYS A 31 1.24 10.51 6.16
CA CYS A 31 -0.06 9.84 6.04
C CYS A 31 -1.00 10.56 5.07
N VAL A 32 -0.80 11.87 4.82
CA VAL A 32 -1.64 12.65 3.90
C VAL A 32 -1.29 12.29 2.46
N GLU A 33 -0.01 12.33 2.08
CA GLU A 33 0.45 11.94 0.75
C GLU A 33 0.05 10.51 0.42
N VAL A 34 0.19 9.59 1.38
CA VAL A 34 -0.23 8.19 1.20
C VAL A 34 -1.74 8.08 0.97
N ARG A 35 -2.55 8.82 1.73
CA ARG A 35 -4.00 8.76 1.61
C ARG A 35 -4.52 9.40 0.33
N ASP A 36 -3.94 10.53 -0.07
CA ASP A 36 -4.31 11.25 -1.28
C ASP A 36 -4.02 10.43 -2.54
N ASN A 37 -2.93 9.64 -2.53
CA ASN A 37 -2.52 8.80 -3.66
C ASN A 37 -2.98 7.35 -3.54
N ALA A 38 -3.81 7.00 -2.55
CA ALA A 38 -4.15 5.60 -2.29
C ALA A 38 -4.99 4.97 -3.40
N SER A 39 -5.92 5.72 -3.98
CA SER A 39 -6.74 5.25 -5.10
C SER A 39 -5.86 4.97 -6.31
N ASP A 40 -5.05 5.96 -6.71
CA ASP A 40 -4.13 5.86 -7.84
C ASP A 40 -3.13 4.72 -7.64
N PHE A 41 -2.69 4.46 -6.40
CA PHE A 41 -1.81 3.34 -6.08
C PHE A 41 -2.50 1.98 -6.30
N ILE A 42 -3.75 1.83 -5.85
CA ILE A 42 -4.54 0.60 -6.07
C ILE A 42 -4.76 0.38 -7.57
N ASP A 43 -4.84 1.47 -8.34
CA ASP A 43 -5.10 1.47 -9.78
C ASP A 43 -3.83 1.32 -10.61
N GLY A 44 -2.65 1.43 -9.97
CA GLY A 44 -1.36 1.36 -10.63
C GLY A 44 -1.01 2.62 -11.42
N GLU A 45 -1.68 3.74 -11.17
CA GLU A 45 -1.51 5.03 -11.86
C GLU A 45 -0.48 5.95 -11.19
N VAL A 46 0.15 5.50 -10.10
CA VAL A 46 1.22 6.22 -9.41
C VAL A 46 2.60 5.96 -10.04
N SER A 47 3.50 6.94 -9.91
CA SER A 47 4.90 6.77 -10.32
C SER A 47 5.62 5.69 -9.50
N SER A 48 6.66 5.07 -10.07
CA SER A 48 7.46 4.03 -9.40
C SER A 48 8.14 4.54 -8.12
N GLY A 49 8.57 5.81 -8.10
CA GLY A 49 9.14 6.43 -6.90
C GLY A 49 8.10 6.58 -5.77
N LEU A 50 6.89 7.01 -6.10
CA LEU A 50 5.80 7.15 -5.13
C LEU A 50 5.30 5.78 -4.65
N THR A 51 5.25 4.79 -5.54
CA THR A 51 4.93 3.39 -5.21
C THR A 51 5.83 2.88 -4.07
N THR A 52 7.14 3.07 -4.19
CA THR A 52 8.09 2.62 -3.17
C THR A 52 7.88 3.34 -1.84
N ARG A 53 7.64 4.65 -1.86
CA ARG A 53 7.35 5.44 -0.64
C ARG A 53 6.08 4.97 0.07
N ILE A 54 5.00 4.74 -0.68
CA ILE A 54 3.72 4.26 -0.14
C ILE A 54 3.90 2.87 0.46
N ARG A 55 4.54 1.92 -0.24
CA ARG A 55 4.80 0.57 0.29
C ARG A 55 5.63 0.60 1.58
N HIS A 56 6.65 1.44 1.60
CA HIS A 56 7.50 1.59 2.78
C HIS A 56 6.73 2.19 3.97
N HIS A 57 5.88 3.19 3.72
CA HIS A 57 5.02 3.79 4.74
C HIS A 57 4.01 2.77 5.29
N LEU A 58 3.34 2.00 4.42
CA LEU A 58 2.38 0.96 4.83
C LEU A 58 3.05 -0.15 5.64
N GLY A 59 4.33 -0.44 5.42
CA GLY A 59 5.08 -1.40 6.23
C GLY A 59 5.42 -0.92 7.65
N LEU A 60 5.29 0.37 7.96
CA LEU A 60 5.72 0.98 9.23
C LEU A 60 4.61 1.72 9.98
N CYS A 61 3.61 2.25 9.27
CA CYS A 61 2.54 3.05 9.84
C CYS A 61 1.36 2.18 10.29
N ALA A 62 1.10 2.17 11.59
CA ALA A 62 0.02 1.39 12.20
C ALA A 62 -1.39 1.88 11.83
N ASP A 63 -1.54 3.13 11.38
CA ASP A 63 -2.84 3.69 11.00
C ASP A 63 -3.15 3.52 9.51
N CYS A 64 -2.15 3.76 8.65
CA CYS A 64 -2.34 3.70 7.20
C CYS A 64 -2.46 2.26 6.68
N ASP A 65 -1.75 1.30 7.26
CA ASP A 65 -1.81 -0.12 6.85
C ASP A 65 -3.23 -0.75 6.94
N PRO A 66 -3.94 -0.69 8.08
CA PRO A 66 -5.30 -1.23 8.16
C PRO A 66 -6.32 -0.42 7.35
N TRP A 67 -6.14 0.90 7.26
CA TRP A 67 -6.98 1.76 6.43
C TRP A 67 -6.84 1.40 4.94
N PHE A 68 -5.61 1.26 4.45
CA PHE A 68 -5.32 0.92 3.06
C PHE A 68 -5.85 -0.47 2.70
N THR A 69 -5.67 -1.43 3.60
CA THR A 69 -6.22 -2.78 3.44
C THR A 69 -7.74 -2.72 3.25
N SER A 70 -8.45 -1.92 4.06
CA SER A 70 -9.91 -1.77 3.96
C SER A 70 -10.34 -1.11 2.64
N LEU A 71 -9.58 -0.11 2.18
CA LEU A 71 -9.81 0.55 0.89
C LEU A 71 -9.61 -0.44 -0.27
N ALA A 72 -8.49 -1.17 -0.28
CA ALA A 72 -8.18 -2.17 -1.32
C ALA A 72 -9.24 -3.29 -1.36
N GLN A 73 -9.72 -3.76 -0.21
CA GLN A 73 -10.84 -4.72 -0.14
C GLN A 73 -12.11 -4.16 -0.78
N THR A 74 -12.45 -2.90 -0.47
CA THR A 74 -13.64 -2.24 -1.04
C THR A 74 -13.52 -2.10 -2.55
N VAL A 75 -12.35 -1.68 -3.05
CA VAL A 75 -12.10 -1.60 -4.50
C VAL A 75 -12.15 -2.98 -5.15
N GLY A 76 -11.58 -4.01 -4.53
CA GLY A 76 -11.65 -5.39 -5.02
C GLY A 76 -13.09 -5.90 -5.14
N LEU A 77 -13.93 -5.62 -4.13
CA LEU A 77 -15.36 -5.95 -4.15
C LEU A 77 -16.09 -5.24 -5.30
N VAL A 78 -15.86 -3.93 -5.48
CA VAL A 78 -16.48 -3.15 -6.57
C VAL A 78 -16.04 -3.65 -7.94
N ARG A 79 -14.77 -4.03 -8.09
CA ARG A 79 -14.20 -4.53 -9.35
C ARG A 79 -14.51 -5.99 -9.63
N GLN A 80 -15.19 -6.69 -8.72
CA GLN A 80 -15.45 -8.14 -8.82
C GLN A 80 -14.14 -8.93 -8.99
N ILE A 81 -13.04 -8.44 -8.43
CA ILE A 81 -11.76 -9.15 -8.41
C ILE A 81 -11.92 -10.27 -7.36
N PRO A 82 -11.79 -11.55 -7.73
CA PRO A 82 -12.07 -12.69 -6.85
C PRO A 82 -11.11 -12.82 -5.67
#